data_AF-A0AAI8Z3W4-F1
#
_entry.id   AF-A0AAI8Z3W4-F1
#
_cell.length_a   1.000
_cell.length_b   1.000
_cell.length_c   1.000
_cell.angle_alpha   90.00
_cell.angle_beta   90.00
_cell.angle_gamma   90.00
#
_symmetry.space_group_name_H-M   'P 1'
#
loop_
_entity.id
_entity.type
_entity.pdbx_description
1 polymer ?
#
loop_
_entity_poly.entity_id
_entity_poly.type
_entity_poly.pdbx_seq_one_letter_code
_entity_poly.pdbx_strand_id
1 'polypeptide(L)'
;MQSATRTAARFRARRLRPQQLQRQSRRHAHDAHGGSAHDHHHDGPVNESFGKGFYITLAAIPVSLAIYKLSRQGTDEQPFFTRLIADTYNSYAIKWAERNDFHTKAVEQAAADRVLFLNESNQNVRHVDLRFPEQFNAGSPWNVPAGHGSADLSELIAKYEKEAYAENEKKLQQLKENKIPAEQPYQGFAKVTPAAKDS
;
A
#
# COMPACT_ATOMS: atom_id res chain seq x y z
N MET A 1 27.57 -31.00 5.30
CA MET A 1 27.68 -30.03 6.42
C MET A 1 28.36 -28.76 5.92
N GLN A 2 27.62 -27.89 5.21
CA GLN A 2 28.01 -26.49 5.01
C GLN A 2 26.72 -25.67 4.92
N SER A 3 26.74 -24.55 5.62
CA SER A 3 25.59 -23.78 6.10
C SER A 3 25.59 -22.36 5.55
N ALA A 4 24.38 -21.77 5.50
CA ALA A 4 24.07 -20.35 5.28
C ALA A 4 24.34 -19.84 3.86
N THR A 5 23.42 -19.11 3.21
CA THR A 5 22.96 -17.80 3.67
C THR A 5 21.51 -17.53 3.25
N ARG A 6 20.70 -17.08 4.21
CA ARG A 6 19.36 -16.54 4.00
C ARG A 6 19.48 -15.07 3.58
N THR A 7 19.21 -14.76 2.33
CA THR A 7 19.15 -13.37 1.86
C THR A 7 17.70 -12.89 1.94
N ALA A 8 17.36 -12.22 3.04
CA ALA A 8 16.08 -11.55 3.20
C ALA A 8 16.09 -10.23 2.41
N ALA A 9 15.39 -10.19 1.28
CA ALA A 9 15.18 -8.96 0.52
C ALA A 9 14.10 -8.10 1.22
N ARG A 10 14.55 -7.13 2.02
CA ARG A 10 13.71 -6.06 2.57
C ARG A 10 13.49 -5.00 1.49
N PHE A 11 12.39 -5.06 0.76
CA PHE A 11 11.98 -3.93 -0.08
C PHE A 11 11.10 -2.97 0.72
N ARG A 12 11.68 -1.81 1.00
CA ARG A 12 11.05 -0.67 1.68
C ARG A 12 9.96 -0.08 0.80
N ALA A 13 8.75 -0.03 1.34
CA ALA A 13 7.70 0.84 0.84
C ALA A 13 8.13 2.32 0.91
N ARG A 14 8.39 2.95 -0.24
CA ARG A 14 8.52 4.42 -0.34
C ARG A 14 7.11 5.02 -0.26
N ARG A 15 6.64 5.29 0.96
CA ARG A 15 5.50 6.18 1.19
C ARG A 15 5.96 7.62 0.94
N LEU A 16 5.70 8.16 -0.24
CA LEU A 16 5.75 9.61 -0.45
C LEU A 16 4.46 10.22 0.11
N ARG A 17 4.52 10.61 1.39
CA ARG A 17 3.51 11.47 2.02
C ARG A 17 3.90 12.91 1.68
N PRO A 18 3.06 13.71 1.01
CA PRO A 18 3.29 15.15 0.99
C PRO A 18 3.13 15.67 2.43
N GLN A 19 4.21 16.20 2.99
CA GLN A 19 4.19 16.97 4.23
C GLN A 19 3.25 18.16 4.02
N GLN A 20 2.06 18.12 4.61
CA GLN A 20 1.29 19.32 4.86
C GLN A 20 2.09 20.17 5.84
N LEU A 21 2.69 21.25 5.35
CA LEU A 21 3.26 22.31 6.15
C LEU A 21 2.18 22.80 7.13
N GLN A 22 2.32 22.43 8.40
CA GLN A 22 1.57 23.04 9.49
C GLN A 22 1.95 24.52 9.53
N ARG A 23 1.10 25.38 8.96
CA ARG A 23 1.10 26.81 9.24
C ARG A 23 0.87 26.98 10.74
N GLN A 24 1.93 27.28 11.49
CA GLN A 24 1.82 27.77 12.85
C GLN A 24 0.98 29.05 12.85
N SER A 25 -0.07 29.08 13.67
CA SER A 25 -0.80 30.30 13.96
C SER A 25 0.13 31.27 14.68
N ARG A 26 0.30 32.48 14.13
CA ARG A 26 0.99 33.59 14.80
C ARG A 26 0.36 33.80 16.18
N ARG A 27 1.16 33.62 17.24
CA ARG A 27 0.81 34.06 18.59
C ARG A 27 1.08 35.55 18.67
N HIS A 28 0.03 36.34 18.92
CA HIS A 28 0.20 37.69 19.42
C HIS A 28 0.62 37.57 20.89
N ALA A 29 1.90 37.85 21.15
CA ALA A 29 2.35 38.16 22.49
C ALA A 29 1.62 39.44 22.92
N HIS A 30 0.80 39.30 23.96
CA HIS A 30 0.24 40.43 24.69
C HIS A 30 1.38 41.01 25.51
N ASP A 31 1.81 42.20 25.12
CA ASP A 31 2.70 43.02 25.94
C ASP A 31 1.90 43.49 27.15
N ALA A 32 2.45 43.24 28.32
CA ALA A 32 1.86 43.54 29.59
C ALA A 32 2.52 44.80 30.14
N HIS A 33 1.69 45.80 30.45
CA HIS A 33 1.92 46.88 31.40
C HIS A 33 3.04 47.89 31.10
N GLY A 34 2.63 49.05 30.57
CA GLY A 34 3.38 50.28 30.70
C GLY A 34 2.54 51.49 30.30
N GLY A 35 1.98 52.20 31.29
CA GLY A 35 1.41 53.54 31.08
C GLY A 35 -0.04 53.73 31.53
N SER A 36 -0.34 53.46 32.81
CA SER A 36 -1.45 54.16 33.47
C SER A 36 -0.85 55.40 34.15
N ALA A 37 -0.74 56.47 33.38
CA ALA A 37 -0.53 57.81 33.90
C ALA A 37 -1.89 58.51 33.87
N HIS A 38 -2.27 58.99 35.05
CA HIS A 38 -3.45 59.76 35.36
C HIS A 38 -3.71 60.85 34.34
N ASP A 39 -4.91 60.88 33.78
CA ASP A 39 -5.52 62.15 33.39
C ASP A 39 -7.01 62.14 33.69
N HIS A 40 -7.37 62.96 34.67
CA HIS A 40 -8.71 63.20 35.15
C HIS A 40 -9.22 64.47 34.50
N HIS A 41 -9.99 64.39 33.40
CA HIS A 41 -10.75 65.54 32.93
C HIS A 41 -12.15 65.16 32.44
N HIS A 42 -13.11 65.68 33.21
CA HIS A 42 -14.57 65.73 33.12
C HIS A 42 -15.23 65.64 31.74
N ASP A 43 -16.21 64.73 31.59
CA ASP A 43 -17.46 65.02 30.86
C ASP A 43 -18.60 64.02 31.19
N GLY A 44 -19.65 64.49 31.88
CA GLY A 44 -20.98 63.85 32.03
C GLY A 44 -21.13 62.52 32.79
N PRO A 45 -22.29 62.22 33.43
CA PRO A 45 -22.58 60.89 33.95
C PRO A 45 -22.82 59.93 32.78
N VAL A 46 -21.76 59.28 32.30
CA VAL A 46 -21.86 58.20 31.33
C VAL A 46 -22.38 56.98 32.08
N ASN A 47 -23.58 56.52 31.70
CA ASN A 47 -24.16 55.27 32.17
C ASN A 47 -23.23 54.10 31.76
N GLU A 48 -22.37 53.67 32.69
CA GLU A 48 -21.44 52.56 32.49
C GLU A 48 -22.24 51.26 32.27
N SER A 49 -22.43 50.87 31.01
CA SER A 49 -23.11 49.60 30.71
C SER A 49 -22.28 48.43 31.22
N PHE A 50 -22.93 47.46 31.86
CA PHE A 50 -22.27 46.22 32.32
C PHE A 50 -21.42 45.60 31.21
N GLY A 51 -20.15 45.31 31.50
CA GLY A 51 -19.21 44.76 30.54
C GLY A 51 -19.68 43.39 29.99
N LYS A 52 -19.18 43.02 28.80
CA LYS A 52 -19.55 41.76 28.12
C LYS A 52 -19.45 40.51 29.01
N GLY A 53 -18.49 40.49 29.95
CA GLY A 53 -18.33 39.42 30.93
C GLY A 53 -19.56 39.18 31.81
N PHE A 54 -20.30 40.22 32.18
CA PHE A 54 -21.51 40.11 33.01
C PHE A 54 -22.64 39.37 32.29
N TYR A 55 -22.82 39.63 30.99
CA TYR A 55 -23.79 38.91 30.18
C TYR A 55 -23.37 37.46 29.92
N ILE A 56 -22.07 37.19 29.79
CA ILE A 56 -21.53 35.83 29.67
C ILE A 56 -21.81 35.02 30.94
N THR A 57 -21.59 35.60 32.12
CA THR A 57 -21.87 34.89 33.39
C THR A 57 -23.36 34.69 33.62
N LEU A 58 -24.20 35.69 33.29
CA LEU A 58 -25.66 35.52 33.32
C LEU A 58 -26.14 34.44 32.35
N ALA A 59 -25.55 34.34 31.16
CA ALA A 59 -25.86 33.27 30.21
C ALA A 59 -25.32 31.90 30.65
N ALA A 60 -24.22 31.86 31.40
CA ALA A 60 -23.63 30.60 31.89
C ALA A 60 -24.55 29.86 32.86
N ILE A 61 -25.37 30.57 33.65
CA ILE A 61 -26.30 29.96 34.62
C ILE A 61 -27.36 29.08 33.92
N PRO A 62 -28.19 29.58 32.98
CA PRO A 62 -29.16 28.73 32.29
C PRO A 62 -28.48 27.68 31.40
N VAL A 63 -27.33 27.99 30.79
CA VAL A 63 -26.57 27.01 29.99
C VAL A 63 -26.08 25.85 30.85
N SER A 64 -25.53 26.11 32.03
CA SER A 64 -25.08 25.05 32.95
C SER A 64 -26.24 24.19 33.46
N LEU A 65 -27.41 24.79 33.74
CA LEU A 65 -28.61 24.05 34.11
C LEU A 65 -29.14 23.19 32.96
N ALA A 66 -29.11 23.70 31.73
CA ALA A 66 -29.50 22.95 30.54
C ALA A 66 -28.58 21.75 30.32
N ILE A 67 -27.25 21.95 30.42
CA ILE A 67 -26.27 20.86 30.34
C ILE A 67 -26.49 19.85 31.46
N TYR A 68 -26.74 20.30 32.69
CA TYR A 68 -27.00 19.42 33.83
C TYR A 68 -28.26 18.58 33.63
N LYS A 69 -29.35 19.18 33.13
CA LYS A 69 -30.60 18.48 32.82
C LYS A 69 -30.45 17.49 31.66
N LEU A 70 -29.67 17.84 30.63
CA LEU A 70 -29.37 16.94 29.50
C LEU A 70 -28.43 15.79 29.90
N SER A 71 -27.51 16.06 30.83
CA SER A 71 -26.53 15.08 31.32
C SER A 71 -27.10 14.13 32.37
N ARG A 72 -28.16 14.51 33.10
CA ARG A 72 -28.72 13.72 34.20
C ARG A 72 -29.82 12.82 33.66
N GLN A 73 -29.58 11.51 33.66
CA GLN A 73 -30.57 10.50 33.30
C GLN A 73 -30.97 9.62 34.49
N GLY A 74 -32.19 9.09 34.42
CA GLY A 74 -32.76 8.16 35.39
C GLY A 74 -32.22 6.75 35.19
N THR A 75 -31.75 6.17 36.30
CA THR A 75 -31.43 4.79 36.69
C THR A 75 -31.08 3.67 35.69
N ASP A 76 -31.33 3.73 34.38
CA ASP A 76 -31.07 2.57 33.48
C ASP A 76 -30.64 2.88 32.03
N GLU A 77 -30.59 4.15 31.59
CA GLU A 77 -30.17 4.52 30.23
C GLU A 77 -28.81 5.26 30.17
N GLN A 78 -28.07 5.07 29.06
CA GLN A 78 -26.81 5.79 28.79
C GLN A 78 -27.08 7.25 28.42
N PRO A 79 -26.26 8.21 28.93
CA PRO A 79 -26.44 9.64 28.66
C PRO A 79 -26.56 9.90 27.16
N PHE A 80 -27.41 10.86 26.78
CA PHE A 80 -27.80 11.12 25.38
C PHE A 80 -26.60 11.20 24.43
N PHE A 81 -25.53 11.85 24.85
CA PHE A 81 -24.29 11.93 24.07
C PHE A 81 -23.61 10.57 23.88
N THR A 82 -23.56 9.73 24.91
CA THR A 82 -23.00 8.38 24.80
C THR A 82 -23.85 7.51 23.88
N ARG A 83 -25.19 7.62 23.93
CA ARG A 83 -26.07 6.92 22.99
C ARG A 83 -25.84 7.36 21.54
N LEU A 84 -25.77 8.68 21.31
CA LEU A 84 -25.48 9.24 19.98
C LEU A 84 -24.12 8.76 19.44
N ILE A 85 -23.11 8.72 20.30
CA ILE A 85 -21.78 8.19 19.96
C ILE A 85 -21.89 6.69 19.66
N ALA A 86 -22.53 5.89 20.53
CA ALA A 86 -22.67 4.46 20.31
C ALA A 86 -23.39 4.16 18.98
N ASP A 87 -24.52 4.80 18.71
CA ASP A 87 -25.32 4.60 17.49
C ASP A 87 -24.53 4.98 16.22
N THR A 88 -23.78 6.09 16.26
CA THR A 88 -22.97 6.53 15.12
C THR A 88 -21.80 5.59 14.86
N TYR A 89 -21.09 5.16 15.91
CA TYR A 89 -19.88 4.33 15.79
C TYR A 89 -20.15 2.84 15.61
N ASN A 90 -21.29 2.31 16.07
CA ASN A 90 -21.66 0.91 15.86
C ASN A 90 -21.72 0.56 14.36
N SER A 91 -22.20 1.47 13.52
CA SER A 91 -22.21 1.27 12.07
C SER A 91 -20.80 1.16 11.46
N TYR A 92 -19.80 1.83 12.05
CA TYR A 92 -18.41 1.75 11.61
C TYR A 92 -17.76 0.44 12.04
N ALA A 93 -18.08 -0.05 13.24
CA ALA A 93 -17.58 -1.34 13.71
C ALA A 93 -18.00 -2.47 12.78
N ILE A 94 -19.27 -2.49 12.33
CA ILE A 94 -19.79 -3.46 11.36
C ILE A 94 -19.03 -3.34 10.03
N LYS A 95 -18.92 -2.13 9.48
CA LYS A 95 -18.19 -1.89 8.21
C LYS A 95 -16.72 -2.29 8.28
N TRP A 96 -16.06 -2.11 9.42
CA TRP A 96 -14.68 -2.55 9.61
C TRP A 96 -14.56 -4.07 9.70
N ALA A 97 -15.50 -4.72 10.38
CA ALA A 97 -15.58 -6.17 10.42
C ALA A 97 -15.77 -6.77 9.02
N GLU A 98 -16.71 -6.22 8.23
CA GLU A 98 -16.96 -6.64 6.84
C GLU A 98 -15.72 -6.49 5.94
N ARG A 99 -15.00 -5.37 6.03
CA ARG A 99 -13.75 -5.16 5.27
C ARG A 99 -12.68 -6.16 5.66
N ASN A 100 -12.52 -6.40 6.96
CA ASN A 100 -11.54 -7.37 7.45
C ASN A 100 -11.89 -8.79 6.98
N ASP A 101 -13.17 -9.17 7.03
CA ASP A 101 -13.65 -10.44 6.51
C ASP A 101 -13.38 -10.60 5.01
N PHE A 102 -13.65 -9.56 4.22
CA PHE A 102 -13.32 -9.55 2.79
C PHE A 102 -11.82 -9.75 2.52
N HIS A 103 -10.96 -9.07 3.27
CA HIS A 103 -9.51 -9.25 3.14
C HIS A 103 -9.05 -10.65 3.53
N THR A 104 -9.60 -11.22 4.60
CA THR A 104 -9.31 -12.60 5.03
C THR A 104 -9.70 -13.59 3.94
N LYS A 105 -10.93 -13.48 3.41
CA LYS A 105 -11.42 -14.32 2.32
C LYS A 105 -10.55 -14.22 1.06
N ALA A 106 -10.13 -13.02 0.70
CA ALA A 106 -9.25 -12.81 -0.45
C ALA A 106 -7.88 -13.49 -0.25
N VAL A 107 -7.32 -13.43 0.96
CA VAL A 107 -6.05 -14.11 1.29
C VAL A 107 -6.22 -15.63 1.29
N GLU A 108 -7.32 -16.14 1.84
CA GLU A 108 -7.64 -17.58 1.84
C GLU A 108 -7.79 -18.11 0.41
N GLN A 109 -8.52 -17.39 -0.45
CA GLN A 109 -8.65 -17.74 -1.85
C GLN A 109 -7.31 -17.72 -2.58
N ALA A 110 -6.50 -16.67 -2.38
CA ALA A 110 -5.16 -16.60 -2.97
C ALA A 110 -4.24 -17.73 -2.49
N ALA A 111 -4.38 -18.18 -1.24
CA ALA A 111 -3.65 -19.32 -0.72
C ALA A 111 -4.12 -20.64 -1.36
N ALA A 112 -5.42 -20.82 -1.54
CA ALA A 112 -5.99 -21.98 -2.23
C ALA A 112 -5.52 -22.05 -3.69
N ASP A 113 -5.59 -20.94 -4.41
CA ASP A 113 -5.13 -20.84 -5.81
C ASP A 113 -3.62 -21.12 -5.91
N ARG A 114 -2.82 -20.62 -4.95
CA ARG A 114 -1.39 -20.94 -4.90
C ARG A 114 -1.13 -22.44 -4.77
N VAL A 115 -1.91 -23.15 -3.95
CA VAL A 115 -1.76 -24.61 -3.79
C VAL A 115 -2.11 -25.32 -5.10
N LEU A 116 -3.13 -24.85 -5.83
CA LEU A 116 -3.47 -25.36 -7.16
C LEU A 116 -2.29 -25.20 -8.13
N PHE A 117 -1.73 -23.99 -8.24
CA PHE A 117 -0.62 -23.73 -9.15
C PHE A 117 0.69 -24.45 -8.79
N LEU A 118 0.92 -24.73 -7.49
CA LEU A 118 2.09 -25.50 -7.07
C LEU A 118 1.97 -26.99 -7.41
N ASN A 119 0.77 -27.56 -7.30
CA ASN A 119 0.50 -28.98 -7.52
C ASN A 119 0.10 -29.32 -8.96
N GLU A 120 -0.13 -28.33 -9.82
CA GLU A 120 -0.41 -28.56 -11.23
C GLU A 120 0.78 -29.29 -11.87
N SER A 121 0.52 -30.47 -12.43
CA SER A 121 1.51 -31.45 -12.91
C SER A 121 2.40 -30.97 -14.07
N ASN A 122 2.25 -29.71 -14.50
CA ASN A 122 3.08 -29.03 -15.49
C ASN A 122 4.03 -28.02 -14.82
N GLN A 123 4.90 -28.50 -13.92
CA GLN A 123 6.10 -27.76 -13.48
C GLN A 123 7.08 -27.50 -14.65
N ASN A 124 6.85 -28.09 -15.82
CA ASN A 124 7.38 -27.57 -17.07
C ASN A 124 6.59 -26.32 -17.41
N VAL A 125 7.19 -25.16 -17.17
CA VAL A 125 6.75 -23.86 -17.70
C VAL A 125 6.20 -24.12 -19.09
N ARG A 126 4.89 -23.90 -19.31
CA ARG A 126 4.34 -23.95 -20.67
C ARG A 126 4.94 -22.76 -21.43
N HIS A 127 6.15 -22.95 -21.95
CA HIS A 127 6.76 -22.04 -22.91
C HIS A 127 5.92 -22.18 -24.17
N VAL A 128 4.99 -21.25 -24.33
CA VAL A 128 4.32 -21.02 -25.60
C VAL A 128 5.26 -20.13 -26.39
N ASP A 129 5.91 -20.71 -27.40
CA ASP A 129 6.72 -19.93 -28.33
C ASP A 129 5.79 -19.00 -29.12
N LEU A 130 5.78 -17.74 -28.71
CA LEU A 130 5.06 -16.70 -29.43
C LEU A 130 5.85 -16.31 -30.67
N ARG A 131 5.16 -16.26 -31.80
CA ARG A 131 5.79 -15.89 -33.08
C ARG A 131 6.25 -14.43 -33.11
N PHE A 132 5.65 -13.57 -32.28
CA PHE A 132 6.02 -12.17 -32.13
C PHE A 132 5.81 -11.71 -30.68
N PRO A 133 6.81 -11.04 -30.07
CA PRO A 133 6.75 -10.58 -28.67
C PRO A 133 5.84 -9.36 -28.48
N GLU A 134 5.52 -8.63 -29.55
CA GLU A 134 4.66 -7.43 -29.50
C GLU A 134 3.21 -7.73 -29.10
N GLN A 135 2.82 -9.01 -29.03
CA GLN A 135 1.48 -9.40 -28.56
C GLN A 135 1.24 -8.98 -27.10
N PHE A 136 2.28 -8.85 -26.28
CA PHE A 136 2.17 -8.34 -24.91
C PHE A 136 1.87 -6.84 -24.83
N ASN A 137 2.16 -6.10 -25.91
CA ASN A 137 1.87 -4.67 -26.05
C ASN A 137 0.52 -4.43 -26.75
N ALA A 138 -0.14 -5.46 -27.28
CA ALA A 138 -1.46 -5.38 -27.88
C ALA A 138 -2.56 -5.40 -26.80
N GLY A 139 -2.66 -4.31 -26.03
CA GLY A 139 -3.76 -4.10 -25.07
C GLY A 139 -5.07 -3.72 -25.76
N SER A 140 -6.18 -3.81 -25.01
CA SER A 140 -7.47 -3.23 -25.43
C SER A 140 -7.27 -1.73 -25.70
N PRO A 141 -7.72 -1.18 -26.85
CA PRO A 141 -7.63 0.25 -27.13
C PRO A 141 -8.42 1.14 -26.16
N TRP A 142 -9.33 0.53 -25.38
CA TRP A 142 -10.29 1.23 -24.52
C TRP A 142 -10.01 0.97 -23.04
N ASN A 143 -10.19 2.00 -22.21
CA ASN A 143 -10.12 1.96 -20.75
C ASN A 143 -8.77 1.56 -20.13
N VAL A 144 -7.65 1.96 -20.75
CA VAL A 144 -6.33 1.74 -20.14
C VAL A 144 -5.97 2.89 -19.19
N PRO A 145 -5.79 2.64 -17.88
CA PRO A 145 -5.33 3.67 -16.95
C PRO A 145 -3.98 4.23 -17.40
N ALA A 146 -3.76 5.54 -17.22
CA ALA A 146 -2.48 6.16 -17.52
C ALA A 146 -1.34 5.42 -16.80
N GLY A 147 -0.32 5.00 -17.55
CA GLY A 147 0.81 4.22 -17.03
C GLY A 147 0.64 2.69 -17.03
N HIS A 148 -0.50 2.16 -17.49
CA HIS A 148 -0.76 0.71 -17.60
C HIS A 148 -0.88 0.23 -19.06
N GLY A 149 -0.32 1.01 -20.00
CA GLY A 149 -0.42 0.83 -21.46
C GLY A 149 0.28 -0.41 -22.01
N SER A 150 1.30 -0.88 -21.32
CA SER A 150 2.14 -2.00 -21.74
C SER A 150 2.92 -2.50 -20.53
N ALA A 151 3.16 -3.81 -20.45
CA ALA A 151 4.13 -4.33 -19.48
C ALA A 151 5.53 -3.84 -19.87
N ASP A 152 6.37 -3.52 -18.88
CA ASP A 152 7.78 -3.25 -19.15
C ASP A 152 8.48 -4.57 -19.52
N LEU A 153 8.86 -4.71 -20.78
CA LEU A 153 9.50 -5.91 -21.34
C LEU A 153 11.03 -5.82 -21.34
N SER A 154 11.63 -4.77 -20.77
CA SER A 154 13.08 -4.53 -20.84
C SER A 154 13.90 -5.69 -20.26
N GLU A 155 13.49 -6.28 -19.14
CA GLU A 155 14.17 -7.43 -18.54
C GLU A 155 14.08 -8.69 -19.40
N LEU A 156 12.94 -8.92 -20.05
CA LEU A 156 12.72 -10.04 -20.97
C LEU A 156 13.61 -9.89 -22.21
N ILE A 157 13.65 -8.70 -22.80
CA ILE A 157 14.53 -8.38 -23.94
C ILE A 157 15.98 -8.65 -23.55
N ALA A 158 16.44 -8.13 -22.41
CA ALA A 158 17.81 -8.32 -21.94
C ALA A 158 18.18 -9.80 -21.73
N LYS A 159 17.24 -10.63 -21.23
CA LYS A 159 17.44 -12.08 -21.09
C LYS A 159 17.67 -12.74 -22.47
N TYR A 160 16.78 -12.48 -23.42
CA TYR A 160 16.85 -13.11 -24.74
C TYR A 160 18.05 -12.63 -25.57
N GLU A 161 18.43 -11.36 -25.45
CA GLU A 161 19.67 -10.85 -26.04
C GLU A 161 20.88 -11.61 -25.51
N LYS A 162 20.96 -11.81 -24.19
CA LYS A 162 22.05 -12.57 -23.56
C LYS A 162 22.09 -14.03 -24.03
N GLU A 163 20.94 -14.69 -24.17
CA GLU A 163 20.85 -16.06 -24.68
C GLU A 163 21.32 -16.13 -26.15
N ALA A 164 20.90 -15.19 -27.00
CA ALA A 164 21.32 -15.12 -28.39
C ALA A 164 22.83 -14.89 -28.56
N TYR A 165 23.42 -13.99 -27.76
CA TYR A 165 24.87 -13.77 -27.77
C TYR A 165 25.63 -15.02 -27.32
N ALA A 166 25.18 -15.68 -26.25
CA ALA A 166 25.80 -16.92 -25.76
C ALA A 166 25.73 -18.05 -26.80
N GLU A 167 24.63 -18.18 -27.54
CA GLU A 167 24.52 -19.14 -28.64
C GLU A 167 25.44 -18.81 -29.81
N ASN A 168 25.58 -17.53 -30.16
CA ASN A 168 26.48 -17.09 -31.22
C ASN A 168 27.95 -17.33 -30.85
N GLU A 169 28.33 -17.10 -29.59
CA GLU A 169 29.66 -17.42 -29.09
C GLU A 169 29.94 -18.93 -29.14
N LYS A 170 28.98 -19.76 -28.75
CA LYS A 170 29.08 -21.23 -28.87
C LYS A 170 29.25 -21.66 -30.32
N LYS A 171 28.47 -21.09 -31.25
CA LYS A 171 28.62 -21.36 -32.69
C LYS A 171 30.00 -20.93 -33.19
N LEU A 172 30.50 -19.76 -32.77
CA LEU A 172 31.85 -19.29 -33.12
C LEU A 172 32.93 -20.23 -32.59
N GLN A 173 32.80 -20.73 -31.36
CA GLN A 173 33.73 -21.71 -30.78
C GLN A 173 33.69 -23.04 -31.54
N GLN A 174 32.50 -23.53 -31.89
CA GLN A 174 32.33 -24.73 -32.71
C GLN A 174 32.98 -24.59 -34.09
N LEU A 175 32.87 -23.41 -34.72
CA LEU A 175 33.55 -23.10 -35.98
C LEU A 175 35.08 -23.09 -35.80
N LYS A 176 35.59 -22.45 -34.73
CA LYS A 176 37.03 -22.44 -34.42
C LYS A 176 37.59 -23.83 -34.16
N GLU A 177 36.81 -24.69 -33.51
CA GLU A 177 37.19 -26.06 -33.19
C GLU A 177 36.93 -27.06 -34.34
N ASN A 178 36.39 -26.60 -35.49
CA ASN A 178 35.91 -27.46 -36.58
C ASN A 178 34.98 -28.59 -36.11
N LYS A 179 34.18 -28.33 -35.06
CA LYS A 179 33.21 -29.26 -34.48
C LYS A 179 31.80 -28.84 -34.84
N ILE A 180 31.56 -28.65 -36.14
CA ILE A 180 30.24 -28.28 -36.65
C ILE A 180 29.36 -29.53 -36.63
N PRO A 181 28.23 -29.57 -35.90
CA PRO A 181 27.40 -30.77 -35.79
C PRO A 181 26.90 -31.33 -37.13
N ALA A 182 26.76 -30.48 -38.16
CA ALA A 182 26.36 -30.89 -39.51
C ALA A 182 27.47 -31.60 -40.30
N GLU A 183 28.74 -31.37 -39.96
CA GLU A 183 29.90 -31.95 -40.64
C GLU A 183 30.46 -33.17 -39.92
N GLN A 184 30.07 -33.38 -38.65
CA GLN A 184 30.52 -34.53 -37.88
C GLN A 184 29.80 -35.81 -38.37
N PRO A 185 30.55 -36.92 -38.54
CA PRO A 185 29.94 -38.19 -38.88
C PRO A 185 28.97 -38.62 -37.78
N TYR A 186 27.79 -39.11 -38.17
CA TYR A 186 26.77 -39.60 -37.25
C TYR A 186 27.35 -40.73 -36.37
N GLN A 187 27.51 -40.46 -35.08
CA GLN A 187 27.86 -41.50 -34.11
C GLN A 187 26.59 -42.29 -33.79
N GLY A 188 26.46 -43.50 -34.36
CA GLY A 188 25.37 -44.40 -34.01
C GLY A 188 25.40 -44.70 -32.52
N PHE A 189 24.26 -44.52 -31.84
CA PHE A 189 24.11 -44.90 -30.44
C PHE A 189 24.39 -46.40 -30.29
N ALA A 190 25.53 -46.76 -29.70
CA ALA A 190 25.79 -48.13 -29.31
C ALA A 190 24.68 -48.57 -28.34
N LYS A 191 23.93 -49.60 -28.70
CA LYS A 191 22.98 -50.23 -27.77
C LYS A 191 23.81 -50.72 -26.58
N VAL A 192 23.68 -50.06 -25.44
CA VAL A 192 24.20 -50.59 -24.18
C VAL A 192 23.38 -51.83 -23.87
N THR A 193 23.84 -52.99 -24.30
CA THR A 193 23.33 -54.26 -23.81
C THR A 193 23.57 -54.25 -22.30
N PRO A 194 22.54 -54.39 -21.44
CA PRO A 194 22.78 -54.54 -20.02
C PRO A 194 23.63 -55.80 -19.87
N ALA A 195 24.82 -55.65 -19.29
CA ALA A 195 25.70 -56.76 -18.97
C ALA A 195 24.87 -57.82 -18.22
N ALA A 196 24.80 -59.03 -18.78
CA ALA A 196 24.23 -60.17 -18.09
C ALA A 196 24.96 -60.31 -16.75
N LYS A 197 24.21 -60.43 -15.67
CA LYS A 197 24.76 -60.82 -14.36
C LYS A 197 25.31 -62.23 -14.51
N ASP A 198 26.63 -62.36 -14.46
CA ASP A 198 27.27 -63.65 -14.28
C ASP A 198 26.73 -64.31 -13.00
N SER A 199 26.36 -65.58 -13.15
CA SER A 199 25.88 -66.48 -12.10
C SER A 199 27.04 -67.03 -11.27
#